data_AF-A0A7L9U9T1-F1
#
_entry.id   AF-A0A7L9U9T1-F1
#
_cell.length_a   1.000
_cell.length_b   1.000
_cell.length_c   1.000
_cell.angle_alpha   90.00
_cell.angle_beta   90.00
_cell.angle_gamma   90.00
#
_symmetry.space_group_name_H-M   'P 1'
#
loop_
_entity.id
_entity.type
_entity.pdbx_description
1 polymer ?
#
loop_
_entity_poly.entity_id
_entity_poly.type
_entity_poly.pdbx_seq_one_letter_code
_entity_poly.pdbx_strand_id
1 'polypeptide(L)'
;MKHWLLAASLLLPIAGQVLSADTANILDREISYRSKNSRDQEYTLTIPYLVGGSELATRRINTFLHDQLLETLPDASPGTTPRLLLLDVPLEELRSEGIKQLNKGRAIAVSAYAYGCGAYCTESPMTWHFDSRNGRLIVAQEVLTPAGRAELGRQFAALGAARLKQEIARLEKQIAAHKLARTRPVDEMHSQ
;
A
#
# COMPACT_ATOMS: atom_id res chain seq x y z
N MET A 1 63.29 -48.94 19.03
CA MET A 1 62.77 -47.67 19.59
C MET A 1 61.57 -47.26 18.75
N LYS A 2 60.40 -47.17 19.38
CA LYS A 2 59.07 -46.99 18.77
C LYS A 2 58.85 -45.51 18.43
N HIS A 3 58.49 -45.19 17.18
CA HIS A 3 57.94 -43.89 16.81
C HIS A 3 56.43 -44.04 16.61
N TRP A 4 55.64 -43.38 17.46
CA TRP A 4 54.21 -43.14 17.30
C TRP A 4 54.04 -41.72 16.78
N LEU A 5 53.49 -41.56 15.59
CA LEU A 5 53.00 -40.28 15.07
C LEU A 5 51.49 -40.24 15.32
N LEU A 6 51.08 -39.36 16.24
CA LEU A 6 49.68 -39.02 16.48
C LEU A 6 49.23 -38.00 15.43
N ALA A 7 48.26 -38.38 14.61
CA ALA A 7 47.53 -37.48 13.73
C ALA A 7 46.53 -36.67 14.55
N ALA A 8 46.71 -35.34 14.61
CA ALA A 8 45.74 -34.42 15.20
C ALA A 8 44.77 -33.96 14.11
N SER A 9 43.58 -34.55 14.08
CA SER A 9 42.46 -34.09 13.26
C SER A 9 41.86 -32.83 13.86
N LEU A 10 42.09 -31.67 13.22
CA LEU A 10 41.32 -30.45 13.50
C LEU A 10 39.94 -30.55 12.83
N LEU A 11 38.92 -30.82 13.63
CA LEU A 11 37.52 -30.58 13.27
C LEU A 11 37.20 -29.10 13.57
N LEU A 12 37.11 -28.27 12.53
CA LEU A 12 36.50 -26.94 12.64
C LEU A 12 34.97 -27.11 12.80
N PRO A 13 34.35 -26.61 13.87
CA PRO A 13 32.90 -26.49 13.90
C PRO A 13 32.50 -25.35 12.96
N ILE A 14 31.82 -25.70 11.86
CA ILE A 14 31.04 -24.73 11.08
C ILE A 14 29.90 -24.29 12.00
N ALA A 15 30.09 -23.17 12.69
CA ALA A 15 29.04 -22.48 13.39
C ALA A 15 28.04 -21.97 12.34
N GLY A 16 27.05 -22.80 12.01
CA GLY A 16 25.86 -22.38 11.31
C GLY A 16 25.13 -21.38 12.18
N GLN A 17 25.40 -20.09 11.97
CA GLN A 17 24.55 -19.04 12.50
C GLN A 17 23.21 -19.17 11.77
N VAL A 18 22.28 -19.89 12.39
CA VAL A 18 20.86 -19.73 12.10
C VAL A 18 20.55 -18.31 12.53
N LEU A 19 20.53 -17.38 11.58
CA LEU A 19 19.88 -16.09 11.73
C LEU A 19 18.41 -16.41 12.05
N SER A 20 18.10 -16.53 13.34
CA SER A 20 16.75 -16.33 13.80
C SER A 20 16.35 -14.96 13.28
N ALA A 21 15.53 -14.94 12.24
CA ALA A 21 14.86 -13.74 11.81
C ALA A 21 13.96 -13.36 12.98
N ASP A 22 14.49 -12.53 13.89
CA ASP A 22 13.68 -11.86 14.87
C ASP A 22 12.61 -11.14 14.07
N THR A 23 11.38 -11.66 14.17
CA THR A 23 10.17 -10.90 13.86
C THR A 23 10.01 -9.85 14.94
N ALA A 24 11.03 -8.99 15.12
CA ALA A 24 10.87 -7.75 15.83
C ALA A 24 9.78 -6.98 15.07
N ASN A 25 8.78 -6.51 15.81
CA ASN A 25 7.61 -5.89 15.22
C ASN A 25 8.07 -4.70 14.36
N ILE A 26 7.75 -4.75 13.07
CA ILE A 26 7.88 -3.58 12.21
C ILE A 26 6.74 -2.65 12.59
N LEU A 27 7.09 -1.41 12.94
CA LEU A 27 6.19 -0.36 13.38
C LEU A 27 6.16 0.74 12.32
N ASP A 28 5.01 1.41 12.23
CA ASP A 28 4.87 2.61 11.44
C ASP A 28 5.25 3.84 12.27
N ARG A 29 5.97 4.75 11.64
CA ARG A 29 6.23 6.09 12.13
C ARG A 29 5.99 7.03 10.96
N GLU A 30 5.21 8.08 11.17
CA GLU A 30 4.99 9.08 10.16
C GLU A 30 6.16 10.07 10.08
N ILE A 31 6.55 10.43 8.85
CA ILE A 31 7.48 11.54 8.60
C ILE A 31 6.77 12.58 7.76
N SER A 32 6.94 13.84 8.15
CA SER A 32 6.33 14.98 7.46
C SER A 32 7.34 15.74 6.60
N TYR A 33 6.86 16.20 5.45
CA TYR A 33 7.52 17.06 4.47
C TYR A 33 6.65 18.28 4.19
N ARG A 34 7.24 19.36 3.68
CA ARG A 34 6.49 20.48 3.11
C ARG A 34 6.51 20.38 1.60
N SER A 35 5.43 20.75 0.95
CA SER A 35 5.31 20.91 -0.50
C SER A 35 4.67 22.26 -0.79
N LYS A 36 4.89 22.79 -1.99
CA LYS A 36 4.24 24.00 -2.50
C LYS A 36 3.48 23.68 -3.77
N ASN A 37 2.25 24.16 -3.87
CA ASN A 37 1.51 24.07 -5.11
C ASN A 37 1.88 25.17 -6.12
N SER A 38 1.27 25.13 -7.31
CA SER A 38 1.48 26.14 -8.36
C SER A 38 0.99 27.55 -8.00
N ARG A 39 0.34 27.72 -6.84
CA ARG A 39 -0.11 29.01 -6.28
C ARG A 39 0.71 29.44 -5.06
N ASP A 40 1.87 28.82 -4.84
CA ASP A 40 2.76 29.05 -3.69
C ASP A 40 2.11 28.76 -2.32
N GLN A 41 1.03 27.97 -2.31
CA GLN A 41 0.39 27.51 -1.08
C GLN A 41 1.18 26.32 -0.53
N GLU A 42 1.54 26.37 0.76
CA GLU A 42 2.27 25.30 1.43
C GLU A 42 1.34 24.22 1.99
N TYR A 43 1.72 22.96 1.79
CA TYR A 43 1.04 21.78 2.31
C TYR A 43 2.01 20.92 3.10
N THR A 44 1.50 20.23 4.11
CA THR A 44 2.27 19.20 4.84
C THR A 44 1.93 17.83 4.26
N LEU A 45 2.95 17.16 3.74
CA LEU A 45 2.88 15.81 3.22
C LEU A 45 3.38 14.85 4.29
N THR A 46 2.70 13.75 4.52
CA THR A 46 3.07 12.74 5.51
C THR A 46 3.17 11.38 4.86
N ILE A 47 4.30 10.69 5.06
CA ILE A 47 4.52 9.36 4.51
C ILE A 47 4.81 8.33 5.60
N PRO A 48 4.47 7.05 5.36
CA PRO A 48 4.85 5.97 6.24
C PRO A 48 6.37 5.78 6.27
N TYR A 49 6.92 5.56 7.45
CA TYR A 49 8.33 5.23 7.68
C TYR A 49 8.46 4.07 8.66
N LEU A 50 8.92 2.94 8.13
CA LEU A 50 8.96 1.70 8.87
C LEU A 50 10.21 1.66 9.76
N VAL A 51 10.01 1.31 11.03
CA VAL A 51 11.07 1.13 12.03
C VAL A 51 10.95 -0.23 12.71
N GLY A 52 12.03 -0.73 13.31
CA GLY A 52 12.09 -2.07 13.92
C GLY A 52 12.29 -3.18 12.89
N GLY A 53 12.13 -4.44 13.30
CA GLY A 53 12.32 -5.60 12.43
C GLY A 53 13.74 -5.74 11.86
N SER A 54 13.80 -6.34 10.66
CA SER A 54 15.03 -6.45 9.86
C SER A 54 15.42 -5.08 9.32
N GLU A 55 16.59 -4.58 9.72
CA GLU A 55 17.14 -3.29 9.24
C GLU A 55 17.26 -3.25 7.72
N LEU A 56 17.66 -4.37 7.09
CA LEU A 56 17.71 -4.47 5.63
C LEU A 56 16.32 -4.30 5.01
N ALA A 57 15.30 -4.93 5.62
CA ALA A 57 13.94 -4.88 5.10
C ALA A 57 13.36 -3.48 5.22
N THR A 58 13.41 -2.87 6.40
CA THR A 58 12.87 -1.52 6.64
C THR A 58 13.59 -0.47 5.81
N ARG A 59 14.92 -0.55 5.67
CA ARG A 59 15.69 0.32 4.78
C ARG A 59 15.19 0.25 3.34
N ARG A 60 15.05 -0.96 2.77
CA ARG A 60 14.58 -1.15 1.40
C ARG A 60 13.16 -0.63 1.19
N ILE A 61 12.26 -0.91 2.14
CA ILE A 61 10.88 -0.43 2.07
C ILE A 61 10.86 1.09 2.12
N ASN A 62 11.56 1.71 3.07
CA ASN A 62 11.60 3.16 3.20
C ASN A 62 12.21 3.83 1.97
N THR A 63 13.28 3.24 1.39
CA THR A 63 13.85 3.72 0.11
C THR A 63 12.83 3.67 -1.01
N PHE A 64 12.13 2.55 -1.17
CA PHE A 64 11.07 2.42 -2.18
C PHE A 64 9.96 3.46 -1.97
N LEU A 65 9.49 3.65 -0.74
CA LEU A 65 8.40 4.60 -0.46
C LEU A 65 8.81 6.04 -0.77
N HIS A 66 10.03 6.46 -0.42
CA HIS A 66 10.50 7.82 -0.73
C HIS A 66 10.67 8.04 -2.23
N ASP A 67 11.19 7.04 -2.94
CA ASP A 67 11.34 7.11 -4.39
C ASP A 67 9.97 7.23 -5.06
N GLN A 68 9.02 6.35 -4.71
CA GLN A 68 7.70 6.31 -5.35
C GLN A 68 6.78 7.48 -4.99
N LEU A 69 6.88 7.99 -3.76
CA LEU A 69 5.97 9.05 -3.29
C LEU A 69 6.54 10.46 -3.46
N LEU A 70 7.86 10.60 -3.33
CA LEU A 70 8.51 11.90 -3.22
C LEU A 70 9.63 12.10 -4.24
N GLU A 71 9.97 11.07 -5.04
CA GLU A 71 11.12 11.09 -5.97
C GLU A 71 12.44 11.45 -5.26
N THR A 72 12.59 10.99 -4.02
CA THR A 72 13.77 11.24 -3.18
C THR A 72 14.27 9.98 -2.50
N LEU A 73 15.42 10.07 -1.83
CA LEU A 73 15.91 9.04 -0.93
C LEU A 73 15.55 9.38 0.52
N PRO A 74 15.32 8.37 1.38
CA PRO A 74 15.12 8.59 2.80
C PRO A 74 16.39 9.14 3.44
N ASP A 75 16.22 10.11 4.33
CA ASP A 75 17.32 10.61 5.14
C ASP A 75 17.85 9.51 6.07
N ALA A 76 19.16 9.51 6.32
CA ALA A 76 19.79 8.60 7.27
C ALA A 76 19.30 8.83 8.71
N SER A 77 18.89 10.06 9.01
CA SER A 77 18.33 10.49 10.29
C SER A 77 17.08 11.31 9.99
N PRO A 78 15.92 10.67 9.77
CA PRO A 78 14.68 11.40 9.53
C PRO A 78 14.39 12.32 10.71
N GLY A 79 14.48 13.62 10.46
CA GLY A 79 14.36 14.67 11.46
C GLY A 79 12.92 15.11 11.70
N THR A 80 12.71 15.88 12.76
CA THR A 80 11.40 16.43 13.14
C THR A 80 11.01 17.67 12.34
N THR A 81 11.95 18.27 11.59
CA THR A 81 11.69 19.47 10.78
C THR A 81 11.36 19.06 9.36
N PRO A 82 10.13 19.31 8.88
CA PRO A 82 9.76 18.98 7.51
C PRO A 82 10.63 19.72 6.51
N ARG A 83 11.16 19.01 5.51
CA ARG A 83 11.90 19.60 4.39
C ARG A 83 10.94 20.05 3.30
N LEU A 84 11.22 21.19 2.67
CA LEU A 84 10.49 21.60 1.46
C LEU A 84 10.92 20.73 0.27
N LEU A 85 9.96 20.07 -0.35
CA LEU A 85 10.08 19.34 -1.59
C LEU A 85 9.52 20.19 -2.72
N LEU A 86 10.25 20.22 -3.84
CA LEU A 86 9.80 20.79 -5.09
C LEU A 86 9.43 19.61 -5.97
N LEU A 87 8.16 19.22 -5.93
CA LEU A 87 7.63 18.13 -6.74
C LEU A 87 7.21 18.67 -8.10
N ASP A 88 7.46 17.92 -9.17
CA ASP A 88 7.04 18.30 -10.53
C ASP A 88 5.52 18.40 -10.66
N VAL A 89 4.79 17.53 -9.96
CA VAL A 89 3.34 17.61 -9.79
C VAL A 89 3.04 18.00 -8.35
N PRO A 90 2.43 19.16 -8.11
CA PRO A 90 2.17 19.61 -6.76
C PRO A 90 1.12 18.73 -6.06
N LEU A 91 1.56 18.02 -5.03
CA LEU A 91 0.67 17.33 -4.10
C LEU A 91 0.12 18.35 -3.09
N GLU A 92 -1.20 18.36 -2.94
CA GLU A 92 -1.91 19.12 -1.91
C GLU A 92 -2.11 18.26 -0.65
N GLU A 93 -2.16 16.95 -0.80
CA GLU A 93 -2.18 16.01 0.31
C GLU A 93 -1.37 14.77 -0.03
N LEU A 94 -0.63 14.29 0.96
CA LEU A 94 -0.09 12.96 1.02
C LEU A 94 -0.18 12.54 2.47
N ARG A 95 -0.82 11.41 2.78
CA ARG A 95 -0.94 10.91 4.14
C ARG A 95 -0.63 9.42 4.21
N SER A 96 -0.05 9.00 5.32
CA SER A 96 0.03 7.58 5.67
C SER A 96 -1.37 7.07 6.00
N GLU A 97 -1.71 5.88 5.50
CA GLU A 97 -2.88 5.13 5.97
C GLU A 97 -2.46 3.92 6.82
N GLY A 98 -1.18 3.87 7.19
CA GLY A 98 -0.61 2.89 8.10
C GLY A 98 -0.04 1.65 7.43
N ILE A 99 0.37 0.72 8.29
CA ILE A 99 0.87 -0.61 7.89
C ILE A 99 -0.04 -1.72 8.40
N LYS A 100 -0.14 -2.80 7.62
CA LYS A 100 -0.86 -4.01 8.00
C LYS A 100 0.01 -5.24 7.82
N GLN A 101 0.17 -6.02 8.87
CA GLN A 101 0.82 -7.33 8.76
C GLN A 101 -0.13 -8.34 8.09
N LEU A 102 0.39 -9.06 7.12
CA LEU A 102 -0.31 -10.08 6.36
C LEU A 102 0.36 -11.44 6.55
N ASN A 103 -0.40 -12.50 6.32
CA ASN A 103 0.14 -13.86 6.22
C ASN A 103 1.00 -14.27 7.44
N LYS A 104 0.49 -14.00 8.65
CA LYS A 104 1.18 -14.21 9.94
C LYS A 104 2.51 -13.45 10.04
N GLY A 105 2.54 -12.21 9.56
CA GLY A 105 3.71 -11.34 9.62
C GLY A 105 4.78 -11.63 8.55
N ARG A 106 4.51 -12.52 7.58
CA ARG A 106 5.43 -12.80 6.45
C ARG A 106 5.43 -11.72 5.38
N ALA A 107 4.37 -10.91 5.33
CA ALA A 107 4.28 -9.78 4.43
C ALA A 107 3.72 -8.56 5.16
N ILE A 108 4.03 -7.38 4.65
CA ILE A 108 3.55 -6.10 5.15
C ILE A 108 2.88 -5.37 4.01
N ALA A 109 1.66 -4.91 4.23
CA ALA A 109 1.02 -3.92 3.38
C ALA A 109 1.32 -2.53 3.95
N VAL A 110 1.72 -1.59 3.10
CA VAL A 110 1.86 -0.18 3.42
C VAL A 110 0.88 0.57 2.56
N SER A 111 0.03 1.39 3.19
CA SER A 111 -1.00 2.16 2.50
C SER A 111 -0.75 3.65 2.67
N ALA A 112 -1.00 4.40 1.62
CA ALA A 112 -0.91 5.85 1.59
C ALA A 112 -2.02 6.41 0.69
N TYR A 113 -2.37 7.65 0.92
CA TYR A 113 -3.31 8.38 0.08
C TYR A 113 -2.64 9.65 -0.41
N ALA A 114 -2.78 9.93 -1.71
CA ALA A 114 -2.36 11.18 -2.31
C ALA A 114 -3.55 11.90 -2.94
N TYR A 115 -3.51 13.23 -2.85
CA TYR A 115 -4.40 14.12 -3.57
C TYR A 115 -3.64 15.32 -4.13
N GLY A 116 -4.00 15.70 -5.34
CA GLY A 116 -3.44 16.86 -6.01
C GLY A 116 -4.35 17.33 -7.13
N CYS A 117 -4.23 18.61 -7.47
CA CYS A 117 -4.97 19.25 -8.55
C CYS A 117 -4.02 19.80 -9.62
N GLY A 118 -4.17 19.29 -10.84
CA GLY A 118 -3.59 19.87 -12.05
C GLY A 118 -4.71 20.47 -12.91
N ALA A 119 -4.85 19.97 -14.14
CA ALA A 119 -6.02 20.27 -14.98
C ALA A 119 -7.33 19.67 -14.40
N TYR A 120 -7.19 18.60 -13.63
CA TYR A 120 -8.24 17.94 -12.87
C TYR A 120 -7.66 17.52 -11.53
N CYS A 121 -8.53 17.34 -10.53
CA CYS A 121 -8.13 16.83 -9.23
C CYS A 121 -8.18 15.30 -9.23
N THR A 122 -7.18 14.67 -8.63
CA THR A 122 -7.05 13.22 -8.57
C THR A 122 -6.84 12.77 -7.14
N GLU A 123 -7.65 11.79 -6.71
CA GLU A 123 -7.47 11.05 -5.47
C GLU A 123 -6.84 9.71 -5.81
N SER A 124 -5.75 9.35 -5.12
CA SER A 124 -4.98 8.14 -5.40
C SER A 124 -4.71 7.38 -4.11
N PRO A 125 -5.61 6.45 -3.71
CA PRO A 125 -5.28 5.47 -2.69
C PRO A 125 -4.24 4.50 -3.26
N MET A 126 -3.17 4.29 -2.51
CA MET A 126 -2.05 3.45 -2.90
C MET A 126 -1.80 2.39 -1.83
N THR A 127 -1.46 1.19 -2.25
CA THR A 127 -1.06 0.12 -1.34
C THR A 127 0.01 -0.73 -1.99
N TRP A 128 1.12 -0.91 -1.27
CA TRP A 128 2.23 -1.75 -1.67
C TRP A 128 2.39 -2.90 -0.70
N HIS A 129 2.84 -4.04 -1.20
CA HIS A 129 3.07 -5.24 -0.41
C HIS A 129 4.54 -5.61 -0.43
N PHE A 130 5.10 -5.95 0.72
CA PHE A 130 6.52 -6.29 0.87
C PHE A 130 6.70 -7.59 1.62
N ASP A 131 7.74 -8.34 1.28
CA ASP A 131 8.25 -9.44 2.11
C ASP A 131 8.89 -8.85 3.37
N SER A 132 8.42 -9.29 4.54
CA SER A 132 8.83 -8.70 5.82
C SER A 132 10.28 -9.01 6.22
N ARG A 133 10.92 -10.02 5.61
CA ARG A 133 12.27 -10.45 5.96
C ARG A 133 13.33 -9.65 5.22
N ASN A 134 13.08 -9.33 3.95
CA ASN A 134 14.06 -8.73 3.06
C ASN A 134 13.61 -7.42 2.39
N GLY A 135 12.38 -6.97 2.66
CA GLY A 135 11.83 -5.70 2.15
C GLY A 135 11.56 -5.68 0.65
N ARG A 136 11.55 -6.84 -0.01
CA ARG A 136 11.30 -6.94 -1.45
C ARG A 136 9.83 -6.67 -1.74
N LEU A 137 9.56 -5.82 -2.73
CA LEU A 137 8.21 -5.58 -3.25
C LEU A 137 7.63 -6.89 -3.80
N ILE A 138 6.40 -7.20 -3.38
CA ILE A 138 5.62 -8.33 -3.87
C ILE A 138 4.64 -7.79 -4.90
N VAL A 139 4.79 -8.23 -6.15
CA VAL A 139 3.88 -7.83 -7.23
C VAL A 139 2.96 -8.98 -7.64
N ALA A 140 1.77 -8.66 -8.15
CA ALA A 140 0.76 -9.66 -8.47
C ALA A 140 1.27 -10.73 -9.47
N GLN A 141 2.18 -10.36 -10.37
CA GLN A 141 2.76 -11.26 -11.37
C GLN A 141 3.61 -12.38 -10.74
N GLU A 142 4.13 -12.18 -9.53
CA GLU A 142 4.94 -13.16 -8.81
C GLU A 142 4.09 -14.11 -7.97
N VAL A 143 2.90 -13.65 -7.54
CA VAL A 143 1.99 -14.44 -6.69
C VAL A 143 1.06 -15.30 -7.55
N LEU A 144 0.64 -14.79 -8.71
CA LEU A 144 -0.34 -15.44 -9.56
C LEU A 144 0.32 -16.09 -10.78
N THR A 145 0.06 -17.37 -10.97
CA THR A 145 0.34 -18.05 -12.24
C THR A 145 -0.48 -17.44 -13.37
N PRO A 146 -0.07 -17.58 -14.65
CA PRO A 146 -0.89 -17.10 -15.78
C PRO A 146 -2.32 -17.65 -15.76
N ALA A 147 -2.49 -18.93 -15.41
CA ALA A 147 -3.80 -19.55 -15.24
C ALA A 147 -4.59 -18.93 -14.08
N GLY A 148 -3.94 -18.66 -12.95
CA GLY A 148 -4.55 -17.98 -11.80
C GLY A 148 -5.03 -16.56 -12.14
N ARG A 149 -4.25 -15.80 -12.94
CA ARG A 149 -4.68 -14.48 -13.42
C ARG A 149 -5.90 -14.55 -14.33
N ALA A 150 -5.94 -15.52 -15.24
CA ALA A 150 -7.08 -15.71 -16.13
C ALA A 150 -8.36 -16.08 -15.34
N GLU A 151 -8.22 -16.95 -14.33
CA GLU A 151 -9.32 -17.31 -13.45
C GLU A 151 -9.83 -16.13 -12.62
N LEU A 152 -8.93 -15.37 -12.01
CA LEU A 152 -9.29 -14.15 -11.27
C LEU A 152 -10.02 -13.15 -12.18
N GLY A 153 -9.57 -13.00 -13.43
CA GLY A 153 -10.24 -12.18 -14.43
C GLY A 153 -11.67 -12.64 -14.73
N ARG A 154 -11.90 -13.96 -14.88
CA ARG A 154 -13.25 -14.52 -15.06
C ARG A 154 -14.15 -14.23 -13.85
N GLN A 155 -13.63 -14.38 -12.64
CA GLN A 155 -14.38 -14.12 -11.42
C GLN A 155 -14.77 -12.64 -11.30
N PHE A 156 -13.84 -11.72 -11.58
CA PHE A 156 -14.16 -10.30 -11.59
C PHE A 156 -15.19 -9.93 -12.67
N ALA A 157 -15.09 -10.51 -13.87
CA ALA A 157 -16.07 -10.30 -14.92
C ALA A 157 -17.47 -10.79 -14.50
N ALA A 158 -17.56 -11.97 -13.88
CA ALA A 158 -18.81 -12.52 -13.38
C ALA A 158 -19.42 -11.66 -12.27
N LEU A 159 -18.60 -11.21 -11.31
CA LEU A 159 -19.02 -10.29 -10.23
C LEU A 159 -19.52 -8.96 -10.79
N GLY A 160 -18.80 -8.39 -11.76
CA GLY A 160 -19.20 -7.16 -12.45
C GLY A 160 -20.54 -7.31 -13.17
N ALA A 161 -20.72 -8.39 -13.92
CA ALA A 161 -21.97 -8.69 -14.60
C ALA A 161 -23.15 -8.85 -13.62
N ALA A 162 -22.92 -9.54 -12.50
CA ALA A 162 -23.94 -9.69 -11.45
C ALA A 162 -24.34 -8.34 -10.84
N ARG A 163 -23.35 -7.50 -10.50
CA ARG A 163 -23.58 -6.14 -9.97
C ARG A 163 -24.37 -5.28 -10.95
N LEU A 164 -24.01 -5.29 -12.23
CA LEU A 164 -24.71 -4.51 -13.26
C LEU A 164 -26.16 -4.97 -13.42
N LYS A 165 -26.43 -6.28 -13.42
CA LYS A 165 -27.80 -6.81 -13.47
C LYS A 165 -28.65 -6.35 -12.29
N GLN A 166 -28.08 -6.36 -11.08
CA GLN A 166 -28.75 -5.87 -9.88
C GLN A 166 -29.08 -4.38 -9.99
N GLU A 167 -28.13 -3.59 -10.50
CA GLU A 167 -28.32 -2.15 -10.65
C GLU A 167 -29.36 -1.80 -11.72
N ILE A 168 -29.38 -2.51 -12.85
CA ILE A 168 -30.42 -2.37 -13.87
C ILE A 168 -31.79 -2.66 -13.28
N ALA A 169 -31.96 -3.80 -12.59
CA ALA A 169 -33.23 -4.16 -11.97
C ALA A 169 -33.67 -3.13 -10.91
N ARG A 170 -32.73 -2.55 -10.16
CA ARG A 170 -32.99 -1.47 -9.19
C ARG A 170 -33.51 -0.22 -9.91
N LEU A 171 -32.85 0.21 -10.98
CA LEU A 171 -33.23 1.38 -11.77
C LEU A 171 -34.57 1.20 -12.47
N GLU A 172 -34.86 0.01 -13.02
CA GLU A 172 -36.15 -0.30 -13.64
C GLU A 172 -37.31 -0.16 -12.65
N LYS A 173 -37.14 -0.64 -11.41
CA LYS A 173 -38.13 -0.46 -10.34
C LYS A 173 -38.32 1.02 -9.99
N GLN A 174 -37.25 1.80 -9.92
CA GLN A 174 -37.34 3.24 -9.67
C GLN A 174 -38.07 3.96 -10.79
N ILE A 175 -37.78 3.64 -12.05
CA ILE A 175 -38.48 4.20 -13.21
C ILE A 175 -39.97 3.85 -13.17
N ALA A 176 -40.31 2.59 -12.87
CA ALA A 176 -41.71 2.18 -12.75
C ALA A 176 -42.44 2.92 -11.62
N ALA A 177 -41.81 3.07 -10.45
CA ALA A 177 -42.36 3.83 -9.32
C ALA A 177 -42.55 5.31 -9.65
N HIS A 178 -41.58 5.94 -10.32
CA HIS A 178 -41.69 7.33 -10.76
C HIS A 178 -42.79 7.54 -11.80
N LYS A 179 -42.94 6.60 -12.75
CA LYS A 179 -44.04 6.63 -13.72
C LYS A 179 -45.40 6.56 -13.01
N LEU A 180 -45.57 5.62 -12.08
CA LEU A 180 -46.79 5.47 -11.28
C LEU A 180 -47.11 6.73 -10.47
N ALA A 181 -46.10 7.35 -9.84
CA ALA A 181 -46.26 8.59 -9.09
C ALA A 181 -46.66 9.78 -9.97
N ARG A 182 -46.16 9.86 -11.21
CA ARG A 182 -46.55 10.90 -12.20
C ARG A 182 -47.97 10.71 -12.76
N THR A 183 -48.47 9.48 -12.77
CA THR A 183 -49.82 9.17 -13.28
C THR A 183 -50.90 9.19 -12.20
N ARG A 184 -50.57 9.40 -10.93
CA ARG A 184 -51.60 9.68 -9.90
C ARG A 184 -52.22 11.06 -10.18
N PRO A 185 -53.54 11.17 -10.31
CA PRO A 185 -54.20 12.46 -10.52
C PRO A 185 -53.97 13.38 -9.31
N VAL A 186 -53.84 14.68 -9.56
CA VAL A 186 -53.62 15.74 -8.56
C VAL A 186 -54.80 15.85 -7.57
N ASP A 187 -55.93 15.21 -7.86
CA ASP A 187 -57.18 15.37 -7.13
C ASP A 187 -57.23 14.72 -5.73
N GLU A 188 -56.25 13.89 -5.35
CA GLU A 188 -56.17 13.33 -3.99
C GLU A 188 -55.24 14.11 -3.04
N MET A 189 -54.58 15.17 -3.50
CA MET A 189 -53.59 15.90 -2.69
C MET A 189 -54.14 17.13 -1.94
N HIS A 190 -55.44 17.47 -2.08
CA HIS A 190 -56.06 18.68 -1.50
C HIS A 190 -57.35 18.42 -0.69
N SER A 191 -57.58 17.21 -0.20
CA SER A 191 -58.62 16.96 0.83
C SER A 191 -57.99 16.65 2.18
N GLN A 192 -57.53 17.70 2.85
CA GLN A 192 -57.45 17.80 4.31
C GLN A 192 -58.05 19.12 4.75
#